data_AF-A0A941NS40-F1
#
_entry.id   AF-A0A941NS40-F1
#
_cell.length_a   1.000
_cell.length_b   1.000
_cell.length_c   1.000
_cell.angle_alpha   90.00
_cell.angle_beta   90.00
_cell.angle_gamma   90.00
#
_symmetry.space_group_name_H-M   'P 1'
#
loop_
_entity.id
_entity.type
_entity.pdbx_description
1 polymer ?
#
loop_
_entity_poly.entity_id
_entity_poly.type
_entity_poly.pdbx_seq_one_letter_code
_entity_poly.pdbx_strand_id
1 'polypeptide(L)'
;MDNTTKLNQQKSISGFTLIELVIVIVLLGILASVALPRFLDITGDAHNASVSGTAGAMASAVNIAHAKWLASGQPTTNPPIAGIDFLNSGHSNVGFNDRGWPNAANTGEEDISLKDVLASGGNDNQICSQIMKNLLSSSSVTFGAGENCSENFCSVYKESTCTYIYQKNKDIPRIIYYSTNNGAITKKVP
;
A
#
# COMPACT_ATOMS: atom_id res chain seq x y z
N MET A 1 18.43 80.48 0.93
CA MET A 1 17.34 79.52 1.20
C MET A 1 17.13 78.77 -0.10
N ASP A 2 17.84 77.65 -0.28
CA ASP A 2 17.89 76.92 -1.54
C ASP A 2 16.76 75.88 -1.57
N ASN A 3 15.98 75.93 -2.65
CA ASN A 3 14.74 75.19 -2.85
C ASN A 3 14.90 74.40 -4.14
N THR A 4 15.28 73.12 -4.05
CA THR A 4 15.22 72.20 -5.19
C THR A 4 14.73 70.83 -4.77
N THR A 5 13.40 70.68 -4.88
CA THR A 5 12.73 69.66 -5.70
C THR A 5 13.16 68.21 -5.51
N LYS A 6 12.40 67.48 -4.69
CA LYS A 6 12.38 66.00 -4.68
C LYS A 6 11.94 65.49 -6.06
N LEU A 7 12.84 64.83 -6.78
CA LEU A 7 12.53 64.10 -8.01
C LEU A 7 11.70 62.86 -7.66
N ASN A 8 10.38 62.96 -7.83
CA ASN A 8 9.48 61.82 -7.79
C ASN A 8 9.75 60.97 -9.04
N GLN A 9 10.62 59.96 -8.92
CA GLN A 9 10.81 58.94 -9.96
C GLN A 9 9.53 58.11 -10.07
N GLN A 10 8.64 58.52 -10.97
CA GLN A 10 7.46 57.76 -11.34
C GLN A 10 7.93 56.54 -12.16
N LYS A 11 8.11 55.41 -11.47
CA LYS A 11 8.42 54.11 -12.09
C LYS A 11 7.35 53.80 -13.13
N SER A 12 7.71 53.81 -14.41
CA SER A 12 6.83 53.39 -15.49
C SER A 12 6.52 51.91 -15.33
N ILE A 13 5.27 51.60 -15.01
CA ILE A 13 4.77 50.23 -15.11
C ILE A 13 4.56 49.98 -16.61
N SER A 14 5.53 49.31 -17.24
CA SER A 14 5.36 48.80 -18.59
C SER A 14 4.27 47.72 -18.54
N GLY A 15 3.13 47.97 -19.15
CA GLY A 15 2.05 46.99 -19.26
C GLY A 15 2.41 45.86 -20.23
N PHE A 16 1.97 44.64 -19.93
CA PHE A 16 2.04 43.52 -20.86
C PHE A 16 1.18 43.83 -22.09
N THR A 17 1.64 43.46 -23.28
CA THR A 17 0.84 43.61 -24.51
C THR A 17 -0.18 42.47 -24.62
N LEU A 18 -1.37 42.75 -25.18
CA LEU A 18 -2.39 41.70 -25.37
C LEU A 18 -1.88 40.55 -26.26
N ILE A 19 -1.08 40.87 -27.28
CA ILE A 19 -0.47 39.87 -28.16
C ILE A 19 0.46 38.91 -27.40
N GLU A 20 1.22 39.44 -26.43
CA GLU A 20 2.16 38.65 -25.63
C GLU A 20 1.44 37.70 -24.67
N LEU A 21 0.27 38.10 -24.15
CA LEU A 21 -0.56 37.17 -23.38
C LEU A 21 -1.17 36.08 -24.27
N VAL A 22 -1.64 36.44 -25.47
CA VAL A 22 -2.27 35.50 -26.41
C VAL A 22 -1.27 34.45 -26.91
N ILE A 23 -0.05 34.85 -27.27
CA ILE A 23 0.95 33.87 -27.74
C ILE A 23 1.35 32.89 -26.63
N VAL A 24 1.40 33.32 -25.37
CA VAL A 24 1.73 32.45 -24.24
C VAL A 24 0.67 31.37 -24.05
N ILE A 25 -0.62 31.71 -24.06
CA ILE A 25 -1.68 30.70 -23.91
C ILE A 25 -1.74 29.74 -25.10
N VAL A 26 -1.44 30.21 -26.31
CA VAL A 26 -1.36 29.34 -27.51
C VAL A 26 -0.21 28.36 -27.38
N LEU A 27 0.98 28.83 -26.98
CA LEU A 27 2.14 27.97 -26.77
C LEU A 27 1.91 26.95 -25.65
N LEU A 28 1.29 27.37 -24.53
CA LEU A 28 0.91 26.46 -23.45
C LEU A 28 -0.11 25.42 -23.92
N GLY A 29 -1.04 25.79 -24.81
CA GLY A 29 -1.99 24.85 -25.43
C GLY A 29 -1.30 23.75 -26.25
N ILE A 30 -0.33 24.12 -27.08
CA ILE A 30 0.45 23.16 -27.89
C ILE A 30 1.25 22.22 -26.97
N LEU A 31 1.99 22.77 -26.01
CA LEU A 31 2.78 21.97 -25.06
C LEU A 31 1.90 21.03 -24.23
N ALA A 32 0.73 21.49 -23.78
CA ALA A 32 -0.22 20.68 -23.03
C ALA A 32 -0.76 19.50 -23.86
N SER A 33 -1.06 19.73 -25.15
CA SER A 33 -1.61 18.71 -26.05
C SER A 33 -0.70 17.49 -26.22
N VAL A 34 0.63 17.70 -26.21
CA VAL A 34 1.61 16.61 -26.38
C VAL A 34 2.04 15.99 -25.04
N ALA A 35 2.02 16.77 -23.96
CA ALA A 35 2.46 16.32 -22.65
C ALA A 35 1.40 15.48 -21.92
N LEU A 36 0.11 15.82 -22.07
CA LEU A 36 -0.97 15.19 -21.30
C LEU A 36 -1.09 13.67 -21.54
N PRO A 37 -1.08 13.14 -22.79
CA PRO A 37 -1.21 11.71 -23.01
C PRO A 37 -0.06 10.91 -22.36
N ARG A 38 1.18 11.40 -22.52
CA ARG A 38 2.38 10.78 -21.93
C ARG A 38 2.34 10.76 -20.40
N PHE A 39 1.83 11.82 -19.79
CA PHE A 39 1.72 11.90 -18.33
C PHE A 39 0.76 10.84 -17.76
N LEU A 40 -0.34 10.57 -18.46
CA LEU A 40 -1.31 9.54 -18.06
C LEU A 40 -0.70 8.13 -18.15
N ASP A 41 0.05 7.82 -19.21
CA ASP A 41 0.73 6.53 -19.37
C ASP A 41 1.73 6.27 -18.24
N ILE A 42 2.61 7.24 -17.95
CA ILE A 42 3.63 7.14 -16.88
C ILE A 42 2.97 6.92 -15.51
N THR A 43 1.84 7.58 -15.26
CA THR A 43 1.10 7.42 -14.00
C THR A 43 0.53 6.00 -13.86
N GLY A 44 0.01 5.44 -14.95
CA GLY A 44 -0.45 4.04 -15.00
C GLY A 44 0.66 3.05 -14.71
N ASP A 45 1.81 3.23 -15.37
CA ASP A 45 3.01 2.39 -15.19
C ASP A 45 3.59 2.51 -13.78
N ALA A 46 3.60 3.71 -13.20
CA ALA A 46 4.04 3.93 -11.83
C ALA A 46 3.17 3.16 -10.82
N HIS A 47 1.85 3.11 -11.03
CA HIS A 47 0.97 2.29 -10.21
C HIS A 47 1.21 0.78 -10.42
N ASN A 48 1.44 0.33 -11.65
CA ASN A 48 1.76 -1.07 -11.95
C ASN A 48 3.08 -1.50 -11.28
N ALA A 49 4.09 -0.64 -11.31
CA ALA A 49 5.37 -0.85 -10.65
C ALA A 49 5.24 -0.88 -9.12
N SER A 50 4.46 0.04 -8.54
CA SER A 50 4.18 0.07 -7.09
C SER A 50 3.53 -1.22 -6.58
N VAL A 51 2.47 -1.68 -7.28
CA VAL A 51 1.78 -2.94 -6.93
C VAL A 51 2.71 -4.13 -7.12
N SER A 52 3.52 -4.13 -8.18
CA SER A 52 4.50 -5.17 -8.44
C SER A 52 5.59 -5.25 -7.37
N GLY A 53 6.10 -4.10 -6.92
CA GLY A 53 7.08 -4.02 -5.83
C GLY A 53 6.47 -4.49 -4.51
N THR A 54 5.23 -4.08 -4.22
CA THR A 54 4.50 -4.54 -3.03
C THR A 54 4.31 -6.06 -3.05
N ALA A 55 3.88 -6.65 -4.17
CA ALA A 55 3.72 -8.09 -4.29
C ALA A 55 5.04 -8.85 -4.05
N GLY A 56 6.17 -8.31 -4.56
CA GLY A 56 7.50 -8.88 -4.30
C GLY A 56 7.92 -8.79 -2.83
N ALA A 57 7.62 -7.67 -2.17
CA ALA A 57 7.86 -7.50 -0.74
C ALA A 57 7.01 -8.46 0.09
N MET A 58 5.72 -8.61 -0.23
CA MET A 58 4.82 -9.58 0.40
C MET A 58 5.36 -11.01 0.25
N ALA A 59 5.83 -11.39 -0.95
CA ALA A 59 6.34 -12.74 -1.19
C ALA A 59 7.59 -13.03 -0.37
N SER A 60 8.49 -12.04 -0.29
CA SER A 60 9.68 -12.11 0.55
C SER A 60 9.33 -12.24 2.03
N ALA A 61 8.38 -11.43 2.52
CA ALA A 61 7.98 -11.45 3.92
C ALA A 61 7.28 -12.77 4.32
N VAL A 62 6.40 -13.29 3.47
CA VAL A 62 5.75 -14.60 3.65
C VAL A 62 6.80 -15.73 3.68
N ASN A 63 7.78 -15.71 2.78
CA ASN A 63 8.85 -16.72 2.77
C ASN A 63 9.74 -16.64 4.00
N ILE A 64 10.08 -15.43 4.47
CA ILE A 64 10.79 -15.24 5.74
C ILE A 64 9.95 -15.80 6.89
N ALA A 65 8.64 -15.58 6.86
CA ALA A 65 7.77 -16.09 7.89
C ALA A 65 7.72 -17.61 7.93
N HIS A 66 7.61 -18.24 6.76
CA HIS A 66 7.72 -19.68 6.60
C HIS A 66 9.07 -20.21 7.10
N ALA A 67 10.18 -19.55 6.75
CA ALA A 67 11.51 -19.93 7.21
C ALA A 67 11.65 -19.84 8.74
N LYS A 68 11.09 -18.81 9.37
CA LYS A 68 11.03 -18.73 10.84
C LYS A 68 10.21 -19.87 11.44
N TRP A 69 9.08 -20.24 10.84
CA TRP A 69 8.28 -21.38 11.30
C TRP A 69 9.04 -22.70 11.21
N LEU A 70 9.79 -22.94 10.13
CA LEU A 70 10.68 -24.09 10.00
C LEU A 70 11.78 -24.06 11.08
N ALA A 71 12.41 -22.91 11.30
CA ALA A 71 13.47 -22.75 12.30
C ALA A 71 12.97 -22.95 13.74
N SER A 72 11.70 -22.64 14.01
CA SER A 72 11.04 -22.88 15.29
C SER A 72 10.62 -24.34 15.52
N GLY A 73 11.02 -25.28 14.65
CA GLY A 73 10.74 -26.70 14.81
C GLY A 73 9.34 -27.11 14.34
N GLN A 74 8.77 -26.38 13.38
CA GLN A 74 7.46 -26.67 12.79
C GLN A 74 6.36 -26.85 13.85
N PRO A 75 6.16 -25.86 14.73
CA PRO A 75 5.27 -26.03 15.85
C PRO A 75 3.83 -26.27 15.34
N THR A 76 3.32 -27.48 15.59
CA THR A 76 1.93 -27.87 15.31
C THR A 76 1.15 -27.80 16.61
N THR A 77 0.62 -26.64 16.98
CA THR A 77 -0.37 -26.59 18.05
C THR A 77 -1.73 -26.89 17.45
N ASN A 78 -2.52 -27.72 18.13
CA ASN A 78 -3.92 -27.95 17.80
C ASN A 78 -4.76 -27.11 18.79
N PRO A 79 -5.60 -26.16 18.35
CA PRO A 79 -5.85 -25.67 16.99
C PRO A 79 -4.66 -24.90 16.37
N PRO A 80 -4.62 -24.80 15.02
CA PRO A 80 -3.45 -24.69 14.13
C PRO A 80 -2.77 -23.33 14.17
N ILE A 81 -2.31 -22.90 15.35
CA ILE A 81 -1.75 -21.56 15.48
C ILE A 81 -0.64 -21.54 16.51
N ALA A 82 0.50 -22.07 16.09
CA ALA A 82 1.75 -21.70 16.71
C ALA A 82 2.12 -20.32 16.18
N GLY A 83 1.91 -19.31 17.01
CA GLY A 83 2.28 -17.96 16.65
C GLY A 83 3.80 -17.75 16.74
N ILE A 84 4.32 -16.83 15.93
CA ILE A 84 5.70 -16.34 16.03
C ILE A 84 5.65 -14.84 16.25
N ASP A 85 6.57 -14.34 17.06
CA ASP A 85 6.79 -12.91 17.24
C ASP A 85 7.67 -12.34 16.11
N PHE A 86 7.05 -11.66 15.14
CA PHE A 86 7.74 -10.92 14.08
C PHE A 86 8.12 -9.50 14.46
N LEU A 87 7.46 -8.94 15.46
CA LEU A 87 7.60 -7.55 15.88
C LEU A 87 8.54 -7.38 17.09
N ASN A 88 9.03 -8.49 17.66
CA ASN A 88 9.75 -8.52 18.94
C ASN A 88 8.96 -7.82 20.06
N SER A 89 7.63 -7.99 20.05
CA SER A 89 6.73 -7.41 21.03
C SER A 89 6.63 -8.24 22.33
N GLY A 90 7.30 -9.39 22.39
CA GLY A 90 7.18 -10.34 23.50
C GLY A 90 5.97 -11.27 23.39
N HIS A 91 5.18 -11.12 22.32
CA HIS A 91 3.95 -11.86 22.07
C HIS A 91 3.90 -12.33 20.61
N SER A 92 3.23 -13.44 20.35
CA SER A 92 3.10 -13.97 19.00
C SER A 92 2.13 -13.16 18.15
N ASN A 93 2.53 -12.73 16.96
CA ASN A 93 1.74 -11.84 16.11
C ASN A 93 1.38 -12.38 14.72
N VAL A 94 2.00 -13.46 14.28
CA VAL A 94 1.62 -14.16 13.04
C VAL A 94 1.44 -15.64 13.33
N GLY A 95 0.32 -16.20 12.89
CA GLY A 95 -0.04 -17.61 12.99
C GLY A 95 0.07 -18.32 11.64
N PHE A 96 0.27 -19.64 11.70
CA PHE A 96 0.60 -20.45 10.53
C PHE A 96 -0.32 -21.67 10.44
N ASN A 97 -0.70 -22.04 9.22
CA ASN A 97 -1.36 -23.32 8.98
C ASN A 97 -0.40 -24.51 9.22
N ASP A 98 -0.92 -25.74 9.13
CA ASP A 98 -0.13 -26.99 9.30
C ASP A 98 1.02 -27.16 8.29
N ARG A 99 1.09 -26.31 7.26
CA ARG A 99 2.13 -26.29 6.23
C ARG A 99 3.12 -25.13 6.43
N GLY A 100 2.98 -24.36 7.50
CA GLY A 100 3.87 -23.24 7.83
C GLY A 100 3.61 -21.96 7.05
N TRP A 101 2.40 -21.76 6.52
CA TRP A 101 2.04 -20.52 5.80
C TRP A 101 1.19 -19.60 6.66
N PRO A 102 1.48 -18.28 6.69
CA PRO A 102 0.70 -17.31 7.44
C PRO A 102 -0.80 -17.36 7.12
N ASN A 103 -1.64 -17.64 8.11
CA ASN A 103 -3.09 -17.75 7.95
C ASN A 103 -3.89 -17.05 9.07
N ALA A 104 -3.20 -16.51 10.07
CA ALA A 104 -3.79 -15.78 11.18
C ALA A 104 -2.81 -14.70 11.66
N ALA A 105 -3.32 -13.66 12.33
CA ALA A 105 -2.50 -12.59 12.89
C ALA A 105 -3.21 -11.94 14.08
N ASN A 106 -2.47 -11.48 15.09
CA ASN A 106 -3.02 -10.70 16.19
C ASN A 106 -2.87 -9.18 15.93
N THR A 107 -3.55 -8.36 16.73
CA THR A 107 -3.46 -6.89 16.69
C THR A 107 -2.30 -6.33 17.52
N GLY A 108 -1.51 -7.18 18.18
CA GLY A 108 -0.34 -6.78 18.95
C GLY A 108 -0.61 -6.12 20.31
N GLU A 109 -1.87 -6.01 20.74
CA GLU A 109 -2.21 -5.27 21.97
C GLU A 109 -2.56 -6.15 23.18
N GLU A 110 -2.83 -7.45 23.03
CA GLU A 110 -3.05 -8.39 24.13
C GLU A 110 -2.63 -9.82 23.74
N ASP A 111 -2.35 -10.68 24.74
CA ASP A 111 -2.32 -12.15 24.64
C ASP A 111 -3.71 -12.74 24.31
N ILE A 112 -4.46 -12.09 23.41
CA ILE A 112 -5.56 -12.74 22.70
C ILE A 112 -4.88 -13.83 21.90
N SER A 113 -5.08 -15.08 22.33
CA SER A 113 -4.57 -16.23 21.60
C SER A 113 -5.03 -16.07 20.16
N LEU A 114 -4.21 -16.40 19.16
CA LEU A 114 -4.71 -16.34 17.78
C LEU A 114 -5.97 -17.20 17.60
N LYS A 115 -6.20 -18.16 18.52
CA LYS A 115 -7.43 -18.95 18.67
C LYS A 115 -8.65 -18.07 18.99
N ASP A 116 -8.49 -17.06 19.82
CA ASP A 116 -9.48 -16.05 20.17
C ASP A 116 -9.64 -15.00 19.07
N VAL A 117 -8.61 -14.72 18.26
CA VAL A 117 -8.77 -13.92 17.03
C VAL A 117 -9.66 -14.65 16.01
N LEU A 118 -9.51 -15.97 15.87
CA LEU A 118 -10.38 -16.79 15.03
C LEU A 118 -11.77 -17.05 15.67
N ALA A 119 -11.88 -17.05 17.00
CA ALA A 119 -13.13 -17.30 17.73
C ALA A 119 -13.94 -16.03 18.04
N SER A 120 -13.33 -14.84 18.01
CA SER A 120 -13.98 -13.55 18.30
C SER A 120 -14.91 -13.06 17.18
N GLY A 121 -15.06 -13.81 16.08
CA GLY A 121 -15.82 -13.35 14.93
C GLY A 121 -15.19 -12.11 14.29
N GLY A 122 -13.87 -11.95 14.41
CA GLY A 122 -13.11 -11.00 13.60
C GLY A 122 -13.42 -11.27 12.13
N ASN A 123 -13.78 -10.23 11.39
CA ASN A 123 -14.11 -10.42 9.98
C ASN A 123 -12.90 -11.03 9.26
N ASP A 124 -13.07 -12.06 8.43
CA ASP A 124 -11.94 -12.74 7.79
C ASP A 124 -11.01 -11.78 7.02
N ASN A 125 -11.58 -10.65 6.59
CA ASN A 125 -10.89 -9.54 5.95
C ASN A 125 -9.84 -8.86 6.86
N GLN A 126 -10.08 -8.77 8.17
CA GLN A 126 -9.16 -8.25 9.17
C GLN A 126 -7.92 -9.14 9.26
N ILE A 127 -8.09 -10.46 9.23
CA ILE A 127 -6.98 -11.40 9.26
C ILE A 127 -6.01 -11.11 8.11
N CYS A 128 -6.51 -10.95 6.88
CA CYS A 128 -5.68 -10.62 5.74
C CYS A 128 -4.93 -9.29 5.90
N SER A 129 -5.58 -8.26 6.42
CA SER A 129 -4.94 -6.95 6.63
C SER A 129 -3.85 -7.04 7.71
N GLN A 130 -4.11 -7.75 8.81
CA GLN A 130 -3.20 -7.86 9.95
C GLN A 130 -2.00 -8.75 9.64
N ILE A 131 -2.16 -9.84 8.87
CA ILE A 131 -1.03 -10.65 8.37
C ILE A 131 -0.02 -9.73 7.68
N MET A 132 -0.47 -8.89 6.75
CA MET A 132 0.46 -8.03 6.01
C MET A 132 0.98 -6.86 6.82
N LYS A 133 0.21 -6.28 7.74
CA LYS A 133 0.74 -5.27 8.67
C LYS A 133 1.87 -5.83 9.55
N ASN A 134 1.72 -7.06 10.03
CA ASN A 134 2.73 -7.67 10.91
C ASN A 134 3.96 -8.12 10.11
N LEU A 135 3.76 -8.68 8.91
CA LEU A 135 4.85 -9.12 8.03
C LEU A 135 5.62 -7.96 7.38
N LEU A 136 4.96 -6.84 7.10
CA LEU A 136 5.51 -5.67 6.42
C LEU A 136 5.49 -4.42 7.32
N SER A 137 5.70 -4.61 8.62
CA SER A 137 5.61 -3.55 9.64
C SER A 137 6.60 -2.40 9.44
N SER A 138 7.72 -2.64 8.77
CA SER A 138 8.72 -1.62 8.41
C SER A 138 8.48 -0.98 7.03
N SER A 139 7.46 -1.42 6.30
CA SER A 139 7.12 -0.85 4.99
C SER A 139 6.18 0.35 5.15
N SER A 140 6.19 1.26 4.16
CA SER A 140 5.21 2.34 4.09
C SER A 140 3.85 1.89 3.52
N VAL A 141 3.69 0.62 3.17
CA VAL A 141 2.47 0.09 2.55
C VAL A 141 1.44 -0.17 3.63
N THR A 142 0.26 0.45 3.47
CA THR A 142 -0.84 0.29 4.42
C THR A 142 -1.90 -0.69 3.91
N PHE A 143 -2.47 -1.47 4.82
CA PHE A 143 -3.46 -2.50 4.55
C PHE A 143 -4.71 -2.27 5.40
N GLY A 144 -5.89 -2.22 4.79
CA GLY A 144 -7.19 -2.10 5.46
C GLY A 144 -8.06 -3.33 5.21
N ALA A 145 -9.02 -3.58 6.09
CA ALA A 145 -9.95 -4.71 5.95
C ALA A 145 -11.19 -4.32 5.12
N GLY A 146 -11.68 -5.25 4.30
CA GLY A 146 -12.91 -5.10 3.52
C GLY A 146 -12.67 -4.73 2.06
N GLU A 147 -13.75 -4.46 1.32
CA GLU A 147 -13.70 -4.02 -0.07
C GLU A 147 -13.39 -2.52 -0.20
N ASN A 148 -13.81 -1.76 0.81
CA ASN A 148 -13.66 -0.31 0.88
C ASN A 148 -12.95 0.08 2.17
N CYS A 149 -11.74 0.60 2.03
CA CYS A 149 -10.88 1.04 3.11
C CYS A 149 -10.11 2.29 2.65
N SER A 150 -9.45 2.98 3.57
CA SER A 150 -8.71 4.23 3.27
C SER A 150 -7.21 4.00 3.05
N GLU A 151 -6.76 2.76 3.20
CA GLU A 151 -5.39 2.32 3.07
C GLU A 151 -4.97 2.11 1.61
N ASN A 152 -3.68 1.84 1.36
CA ASN A 152 -3.18 1.61 0.01
C ASN A 152 -3.78 0.35 -0.62
N PHE A 153 -3.98 -0.69 0.19
CA PHE A 153 -4.61 -1.94 -0.22
C PHE A 153 -5.75 -2.30 0.75
N CYS A 154 -6.90 -2.66 0.20
CA CYS A 154 -7.97 -3.26 1.00
C CYS A 154 -7.98 -4.77 0.81
N SER A 155 -8.20 -5.52 1.89
CA SER A 155 -8.10 -6.96 1.89
C SER A 155 -9.45 -7.63 2.09
N VAL A 156 -9.75 -8.59 1.21
CA VAL A 156 -10.91 -9.48 1.31
C VAL A 156 -10.43 -10.92 1.39
N TYR A 157 -11.01 -11.71 2.30
CA TYR A 157 -10.74 -13.14 2.39
C TYR A 157 -11.85 -13.95 1.73
N LYS A 158 -11.47 -14.91 0.90
CA LYS A 158 -12.39 -15.89 0.33
C LYS A 158 -11.64 -17.18 0.03
N GLU A 159 -12.20 -18.33 0.41
CA GLU A 159 -11.70 -19.66 0.04
C GLU A 159 -10.18 -19.82 0.24
N SER A 160 -9.69 -19.49 1.44
CA SER A 160 -8.25 -19.56 1.79
C SER A 160 -7.34 -18.65 0.95
N THR A 161 -7.90 -17.58 0.39
CA THR A 161 -7.16 -16.58 -0.37
C THR A 161 -7.45 -15.19 0.16
N CYS A 162 -6.39 -14.49 0.56
CA CYS A 162 -6.42 -13.07 0.83
C CYS A 162 -6.22 -12.30 -0.48
N THR A 163 -7.21 -11.49 -0.83
CA THR A 163 -7.21 -10.64 -2.02
C THR A 163 -6.97 -9.20 -1.60
N TYR A 164 -5.87 -8.60 -2.05
CA TYR A 164 -5.48 -7.22 -1.75
C TYR A 164 -5.72 -6.34 -2.97
N ILE A 165 -6.68 -5.41 -2.84
CA ILE A 165 -7.17 -4.54 -3.89
C ILE A 165 -6.53 -3.16 -3.72
N TYR A 166 -5.73 -2.75 -4.69
CA TYR A 166 -5.08 -1.44 -4.69
C TYR A 166 -6.10 -0.31 -4.84
N GLN A 167 -6.06 0.68 -3.95
CA GLN A 167 -7.09 1.70 -3.85
C GLN A 167 -6.84 2.97 -4.68
N LYS A 168 -5.60 3.20 -5.14
CA LYS A 168 -5.31 4.34 -6.02
C LYS A 168 -5.68 3.97 -7.46
N ASN A 169 -6.38 4.87 -8.14
CA ASN A 169 -6.87 4.69 -9.51
C ASN A 169 -7.82 3.46 -9.64
N LYS A 170 -9.00 3.59 -9.02
CA LYS A 170 -10.01 2.51 -8.93
C LYS A 170 -10.59 2.08 -10.28
N ASP A 171 -10.47 2.91 -11.31
CA ASP A 171 -10.94 2.60 -12.67
C ASP A 171 -10.15 1.46 -13.32
N ILE A 172 -8.91 1.24 -12.86
CA ILE A 172 -8.00 0.24 -13.40
C ILE A 172 -7.60 -0.73 -12.27
N PRO A 173 -8.27 -1.89 -12.14
CA PRO A 173 -8.09 -2.77 -11.00
C PRO A 173 -6.70 -3.41 -11.00
N ARG A 174 -6.00 -3.28 -9.87
CA ARG A 174 -4.73 -3.94 -9.60
C ARG A 174 -4.87 -4.74 -8.31
N ILE A 175 -4.60 -6.03 -8.39
CA ILE A 175 -4.94 -6.98 -7.31
C ILE A 175 -3.75 -7.88 -7.04
N ILE A 176 -3.49 -8.15 -5.75
CA ILE A 176 -2.54 -9.17 -5.30
C ILE A 176 -3.34 -10.26 -4.60
N TYR A 177 -3.08 -11.52 -4.93
CA TYR A 177 -3.67 -12.68 -4.29
C TYR A 177 -2.61 -13.39 -3.48
N TYR A 178 -2.94 -13.73 -2.24
CA TYR A 178 -2.12 -14.53 -1.35
C TYR A 178 -2.90 -15.76 -0.90
N SER A 179 -2.41 -16.95 -1.22
CA SER A 179 -3.01 -18.20 -0.73
C SER A 179 -2.48 -18.54 0.65
N THR A 180 -3.38 -18.57 1.64
CA THR A 180 -3.06 -18.98 3.02
C THR A 180 -2.82 -20.49 3.13
N ASN A 181 -3.03 -21.26 2.06
CA ASN A 181 -2.81 -22.71 2.03
C ASN A 181 -1.37 -23.09 1.68
N ASN A 182 -0.76 -22.42 0.70
CA ASN A 182 0.53 -22.80 0.13
C ASN A 182 1.54 -21.65 0.01
N GLY A 183 1.22 -20.47 0.52
CA GLY A 183 2.14 -19.33 0.49
C GLY A 183 2.20 -18.59 -0.83
N ALA A 184 1.50 -19.05 -1.87
CA ALA A 184 1.64 -18.50 -3.21
C ALA A 184 1.12 -17.06 -3.27
N ILE A 185 1.93 -16.18 -3.88
CA ILE A 185 1.54 -14.81 -4.20
C ILE A 185 1.49 -14.63 -5.71
N THR A 186 0.33 -14.19 -6.19
CA THR A 186 0.12 -13.82 -7.60
C THR A 186 -0.43 -12.41 -7.68
N LYS A 187 -0.30 -11.77 -8.85
CA LYS A 187 -0.82 -10.42 -9.07
C LYS A 187 -1.51 -10.31 -10.41
N LYS A 188 -2.51 -9.45 -10.47
CA LYS A 188 -3.19 -9.02 -11.69
C LYS A 188 -2.98 -7.52 -11.84
N VAL A 189 -2.20 -7.15 -12.85
CA VAL A 189 -2.03 -5.76 -13.33
C VAL A 189 -2.48 -5.72 -14.80
N PRO A 190 -3.00 -4.59 -15.28
CA PRO A 190 -3.35 -4.39 -16.69
C PRO A 190 -2.12 -4.47 -17.59
#